data_AF-A0A949Q342-F1
#
_entry.id   AF-A0A949Q342-F1
#
_cell.length_a   1.000
_cell.length_b   1.000
_cell.length_c   1.000
_cell.angle_alpha   90.00
_cell.angle_beta   90.00
_cell.angle_gamma   90.00
#
_symmetry.space_group_name_H-M   'P 1'
#
loop_
_entity.id
_entity.type
_entity.pdbx_description
1 polymer ?
#
loop_
_entity_poly.entity_id
_entity_poly.type
_entity_poly.pdbx_seq_one_letter_code
_entity_poly.pdbx_strand_id
1 'polypeptide(L)'
;MKLSLTVEADAVNILALNMGRIAVDIDGIELADLINVVCDNGYSLRVADVPGKVIVDEDPLPPVARLSGIQCSTSHITEADNTLLFALSHQHEDFGDSEWILYTGSGYLLHLGAWSFPVLRLKRLGLSKACRRLVVALMRRYSVSIVHLDACGEVLPGFATFDW
;
A
#
# COMPACT_ATOMS: atom_id res chain seq x y z
N MET A 1 37.68 -10.67 -8.92
CA MET A 1 38.46 -9.70 -8.14
C MET A 1 37.73 -9.50 -6.82
N LYS A 2 38.40 -9.68 -5.68
CA LYS A 2 37.79 -9.57 -4.34
C LYS A 2 38.17 -8.18 -3.80
N LEU A 3 37.29 -7.19 -3.92
CA LEU A 3 37.46 -5.92 -3.23
C LEU A 3 36.81 -6.03 -1.84
N SER A 4 37.57 -5.71 -0.80
CA SER A 4 37.04 -5.52 0.55
C SER A 4 36.41 -4.12 0.65
N LEU A 5 35.13 -4.06 1.01
CA LEU A 5 34.45 -2.82 1.42
C LEU A 5 34.84 -2.52 2.86
N THR A 6 35.34 -1.32 3.11
CA THR A 6 35.72 -0.85 4.45
C THR A 6 34.70 0.20 4.85
N VAL A 7 33.90 -0.08 5.87
CA VAL A 7 32.79 0.76 6.31
C VAL A 7 33.27 1.72 7.38
N GLU A 8 33.10 3.02 7.14
CA GLU A 8 33.16 4.05 8.18
C GLU A 8 31.72 4.36 8.64
N ALA A 9 31.55 4.79 9.90
CA ALA A 9 30.23 5.09 10.44
C ALA A 9 29.55 6.22 9.65
N ASP A 10 28.23 6.10 9.46
CA ASP A 10 27.39 7.06 8.71
C ASP A 10 27.80 7.27 7.23
N ALA A 11 28.52 6.32 6.63
CA ALA A 11 28.96 6.39 5.24
C ALA A 11 28.09 5.55 4.29
N VAL A 12 27.88 6.06 3.07
CA VAL A 12 27.32 5.29 1.94
C VAL A 12 28.46 4.85 1.04
N ASN A 13 28.73 3.55 1.01
CA ASN A 13 29.77 2.96 0.17
C ASN A 13 29.15 2.33 -1.07
N ILE A 14 29.52 2.83 -2.26
CA ILE A 14 29.03 2.34 -3.54
C ILE A 14 30.18 1.73 -4.34
N LEU A 15 30.05 0.44 -4.65
CA LEU A 15 30.95 -0.28 -5.54
C LEU A 15 30.22 -0.61 -6.85
N ALA A 16 30.69 -0.04 -7.96
CA ALA A 16 30.22 -0.43 -9.28
C ALA A 16 30.65 -1.86 -9.61
N LEU A 17 29.69 -2.69 -10.04
CA LEU A 17 29.89 -4.05 -10.50
C LEU A 17 29.63 -4.15 -12.01
N ASN A 18 30.13 -5.21 -12.63
CA ASN A 18 29.88 -5.46 -14.05
C ASN A 18 28.38 -5.70 -14.35
N MET A 19 27.97 -5.35 -15.57
CA MET A 19 26.61 -5.49 -16.11
C MET A 19 25.57 -4.57 -15.46
N GLY A 20 25.91 -3.29 -15.22
CA GLY A 20 24.97 -2.30 -14.69
C GLY A 20 24.53 -2.57 -13.25
N ARG A 21 25.32 -3.31 -12.49
CA ARG A 21 25.04 -3.64 -11.08
C ARG A 21 25.90 -2.75 -10.18
N ILE A 22 25.42 -2.49 -8.98
CA ILE A 22 26.17 -1.83 -7.93
C ILE A 22 25.99 -2.62 -6.63
N ALA A 23 27.05 -2.73 -5.83
CA ALA A 23 26.95 -3.11 -4.43
C ALA A 23 26.93 -1.82 -3.61
N VAL A 24 25.91 -1.66 -2.78
CA VAL A 24 25.78 -0.52 -1.89
C VAL A 24 25.79 -1.06 -0.47
N ASP A 25 26.69 -0.54 0.34
CA ASP A 25 26.74 -0.76 1.77
C ASP A 25 26.37 0.55 2.46
N ILE A 26 25.36 0.51 3.32
CA ILE A 26 24.80 1.69 3.97
C ILE A 26 24.76 1.43 5.47
N ASP A 27 25.63 2.12 6.20
CA ASP A 27 25.60 2.09 7.66
C ASP A 27 24.47 2.99 8.20
N GLY A 28 23.88 2.59 9.33
CA GLY A 28 22.85 3.38 10.01
C GLY A 28 21.47 3.44 9.35
N ILE A 29 21.21 2.67 8.28
CA ILE A 29 19.85 2.55 7.70
C ILE A 29 19.26 1.18 8.02
N GLU A 30 18.15 1.19 8.75
CA GLU A 30 17.33 0.01 8.97
C GLU A 30 16.64 -0.41 7.66
N LEU A 31 16.48 -1.73 7.45
CA LEU A 31 15.84 -2.27 6.26
C LEU A 31 14.42 -1.69 6.03
N ALA A 32 13.69 -1.42 7.12
CA ALA A 32 12.37 -0.83 7.06
C ALA A 32 12.38 0.60 6.47
N ASP A 33 13.39 1.41 6.81
CA ASP A 33 13.52 2.77 6.29
C ASP A 33 13.90 2.77 4.81
N LEU A 34 14.77 1.83 4.40
CA LEU A 34 15.07 1.61 2.98
C LEU A 34 13.82 1.20 2.20
N ILE A 35 13.02 0.26 2.72
CA ILE A 35 11.76 -0.16 2.10
C ILE A 35 10.81 1.03 1.96
N ASN A 36 10.64 1.83 3.00
CA ASN A 36 9.77 3.01 2.97
C ASN A 36 10.19 3.97 1.85
N VAL A 37 11.48 4.32 1.77
CA VAL A 37 11.98 5.25 0.74
C VAL A 37 11.82 4.66 -0.66
N VAL A 38 12.10 3.37 -0.86
CA VAL A 38 11.93 2.69 -2.15
C VAL A 38 10.46 2.71 -2.58
N CYS A 39 9.54 2.38 -1.66
CA CYS A 39 8.10 2.38 -1.90
C CYS A 39 7.54 3.80 -2.15
N ASP A 40 7.98 4.80 -1.38
CA ASP A 40 7.57 6.20 -1.55
C ASP A 40 7.99 6.77 -2.93
N ASN A 41 9.02 6.19 -3.55
CA ASN A 41 9.47 6.52 -4.91
C ASN A 41 8.87 5.60 -6.00
N GLY A 42 7.92 4.74 -5.65
CA GLY A 42 7.23 3.86 -6.60
C GLY A 42 8.06 2.69 -7.12
N TYR A 43 9.18 2.37 -6.45
CA TYR A 43 10.01 1.21 -6.77
C TYR A 43 9.68 0.04 -5.82
N SER A 44 10.13 -1.17 -6.17
CA SER A 44 10.01 -2.35 -5.32
C SER A 44 11.38 -2.93 -4.98
N LEU A 45 11.54 -3.38 -3.73
CA LEU A 45 12.74 -4.06 -3.24
C LEU A 45 12.47 -5.57 -3.25
N ARG A 46 13.38 -6.37 -3.80
CA ARG A 46 13.29 -7.83 -3.85
C ARG A 46 14.57 -8.47 -3.36
N VAL A 47 14.44 -9.48 -2.51
CA VAL A 47 15.57 -10.30 -2.05
C VAL A 47 15.80 -11.41 -3.07
N ALA A 48 17.05 -11.58 -3.50
CA ALA A 48 17.41 -12.63 -4.45
C ALA A 48 18.29 -13.70 -3.80
N ASP A 49 17.91 -14.97 -3.98
CA ASP A 49 18.63 -16.12 -3.44
C ASP A 49 20.00 -16.35 -4.11
N VAL A 50 20.16 -15.90 -5.37
CA VAL A 50 21.37 -16.13 -6.17
C VAL A 50 21.92 -14.81 -6.72
N PRO A 51 23.20 -14.47 -6.43
CA PRO A 51 23.85 -13.29 -7.00
C PRO A 51 23.82 -13.30 -8.53
N GLY A 52 23.29 -12.23 -9.13
CA GLY A 52 23.25 -12.06 -10.58
C GLY A 52 22.09 -12.72 -11.30
N LYS A 53 21.20 -13.44 -10.59
CA LYS A 53 19.87 -13.75 -11.13
C LYS A 53 19.06 -12.46 -11.13
N VAL A 54 18.85 -11.87 -12.29
CA VAL A 54 17.84 -10.82 -12.42
C VAL A 54 16.51 -11.50 -12.15
N ILE A 55 15.87 -11.19 -11.03
CA ILE A 55 14.48 -11.56 -10.78
C ILE A 55 13.64 -10.61 -11.63
N VAL A 56 13.72 -10.80 -12.94
CA VAL A 56 12.66 -10.38 -13.84
C VAL A 56 11.57 -11.38 -13.52
N ASP A 57 10.53 -10.94 -12.83
CA ASP A 57 9.29 -11.63 -13.09
C ASP A 57 9.01 -11.33 -14.56
N GLU A 58 9.17 -12.33 -15.42
CA GLU A 58 8.33 -12.46 -16.61
C GLU A 58 6.91 -12.68 -16.10
N ASP A 59 6.36 -11.71 -15.36
CA ASP A 59 4.97 -11.71 -14.98
C ASP A 59 4.24 -11.38 -16.29
N PRO A 60 3.56 -12.36 -16.91
CA PRO A 60 3.13 -12.28 -18.30
C PRO A 60 2.08 -11.18 -18.52
N LEU A 61 1.54 -10.62 -17.44
CA LEU A 61 0.57 -9.55 -17.48
C LEU A 61 1.28 -8.18 -17.55
N PRO A 62 0.80 -7.25 -18.38
CA PRO A 62 1.32 -5.89 -18.33
C PRO A 62 0.94 -5.26 -16.97
N PRO A 63 1.75 -4.35 -16.41
CA PRO A 63 1.45 -3.68 -15.13
C PRO A 63 0.04 -3.08 -15.05
N VAL A 64 -0.49 -2.58 -16.18
CA VAL A 64 -1.85 -2.03 -16.29
C VAL A 64 -2.98 -3.06 -16.10
N ALA A 65 -2.68 -4.36 -16.25
CA ALA A 65 -3.64 -5.43 -16.02
C ALA A 65 -3.72 -5.85 -14.54
N ARG A 66 -2.86 -5.31 -13.66
CA ARG A 66 -2.86 -5.63 -12.23
C ARG A 66 -3.66 -4.59 -11.45
N LEU A 67 -4.50 -5.08 -10.53
CA LEU A 67 -5.10 -4.28 -9.48
C LEU A 67 -4.41 -4.64 -8.16
N SER A 68 -3.88 -3.63 -7.47
CA SER A 68 -3.21 -3.77 -6.18
C SER A 68 -4.23 -3.59 -5.06
N GLY A 69 -4.31 -4.58 -4.17
CA GLY A 69 -5.21 -4.58 -3.02
C GLY A 69 -4.46 -4.69 -1.69
N ILE A 70 -4.99 -4.03 -0.66
CA ILE A 70 -4.61 -4.28 0.75
C ILE A 70 -5.85 -4.60 1.55
N GLN A 71 -5.77 -5.66 2.36
CA GLN A 71 -6.76 -5.98 3.38
C GLN A 71 -6.29 -5.47 4.75
N CYS A 72 -7.19 -4.85 5.50
CA CYS A 72 -6.94 -4.38 6.86
C CYS A 72 -8.20 -4.43 7.72
N SER A 73 -8.04 -4.37 9.03
CA SER A 73 -9.13 -4.48 9.99
C SER A 73 -10.17 -3.37 9.84
N THR A 74 -11.47 -3.69 10.00
CA THR A 74 -12.52 -2.68 10.19
C THR A 74 -12.33 -1.85 11.46
N SER A 75 -11.49 -2.28 12.41
CA SER A 75 -11.15 -1.45 13.58
C SER A 75 -10.50 -0.11 13.20
N HIS A 76 -9.99 0.06 11.97
CA HIS A 76 -9.42 1.34 11.52
C HIS A 76 -10.45 2.41 11.11
N ILE A 77 -11.73 2.07 11.08
CA ILE A 77 -12.81 3.03 10.80
C ILE A 77 -13.66 3.24 12.06
N THR A 78 -14.30 4.39 12.17
CA THR A 78 -15.20 4.66 13.31
C THR A 78 -16.54 3.94 13.14
N GLU A 79 -17.31 3.79 14.22
CA GLU A 79 -18.69 3.27 14.14
C GLU A 79 -19.54 4.05 13.12
N ALA A 80 -19.44 5.38 13.14
CA ALA A 80 -20.14 6.25 12.20
C ALA A 80 -19.70 6.03 10.74
N ASP A 81 -18.40 5.80 10.50
CA ASP A 81 -17.91 5.42 9.18
C ASP A 81 -18.48 4.07 8.75
N ASN A 82 -18.54 3.09 9.66
CA ASN A 82 -19.10 1.77 9.38
C ASN A 82 -20.59 1.86 9.02
N THR A 83 -21.40 2.58 9.80
CA THR A 83 -22.82 2.80 9.48
C THR A 83 -22.99 3.48 8.13
N LEU A 84 -22.15 4.47 7.82
CA LEU A 84 -22.19 5.18 6.55
C LEU A 84 -21.82 4.27 5.38
N LEU A 85 -20.72 3.51 5.48
CA LEU A 85 -20.30 2.56 4.44
C LEU A 85 -21.36 1.48 4.21
N PHE A 86 -22.01 0.99 5.26
CA PHE A 86 -23.14 0.07 5.16
C PHE A 86 -24.31 0.68 4.38
N ALA A 87 -24.69 1.92 4.69
CA ALA A 87 -25.76 2.59 3.97
C ALA A 87 -25.41 2.80 2.49
N LEU A 88 -24.19 3.28 2.20
CA LEU A 88 -23.72 3.54 0.84
C LEU A 88 -23.64 2.26 0.01
N SER A 89 -23.17 1.15 0.58
CA SER A 89 -23.05 -0.13 -0.13
C SER A 89 -24.38 -0.78 -0.47
N HIS A 90 -25.48 -0.34 0.14
CA HIS A 90 -26.84 -0.87 -0.08
C HIS A 90 -27.74 0.09 -0.86
N GLN A 91 -27.19 1.16 -1.43
CA GLN A 91 -27.92 2.04 -2.34
C GLN A 91 -28.22 1.32 -3.66
N HIS A 92 -29.46 1.46 -4.14
CA HIS A 92 -29.95 0.89 -5.40
C HIS A 92 -30.22 2.00 -6.42
N GLU A 93 -29.23 2.88 -6.59
CA GLU A 93 -29.26 3.96 -7.59
C GLU A 93 -28.29 3.63 -8.72
N ASP A 94 -28.69 3.91 -9.96
CA ASP A 94 -27.79 3.79 -11.11
C ASP A 94 -26.61 4.76 -10.95
N PHE A 95 -25.38 4.28 -11.14
CA PHE A 95 -24.15 5.09 -10.95
C PHE A 95 -23.96 5.61 -9.52
N GLY A 96 -24.51 4.89 -8.53
CA GLY A 96 -24.44 5.21 -7.11
C GLY A 96 -23.11 4.85 -6.45
N ASP A 97 -22.96 5.20 -5.17
CA ASP A 97 -21.73 4.89 -4.43
C ASP A 97 -21.56 3.39 -4.13
N SER A 98 -22.63 2.59 -4.25
CA SER A 98 -22.60 1.12 -4.15
C SER A 98 -21.81 0.43 -5.28
N GLU A 99 -21.57 1.10 -6.41
CA GLU A 99 -20.77 0.54 -7.52
C GLU A 99 -19.28 0.42 -7.20
N TRP A 100 -18.80 1.18 -6.20
CA TRP A 100 -17.39 1.19 -5.82
C TRP A 100 -17.14 0.97 -4.32
N ILE A 101 -18.20 0.93 -3.52
CA ILE A 101 -18.20 0.52 -2.10
C ILE A 101 -19.05 -0.73 -1.99
N LEU A 102 -18.39 -1.89 -1.87
CA LEU A 102 -19.07 -3.19 -1.86
C LEU A 102 -19.05 -3.78 -0.45
N TYR A 103 -20.20 -4.19 0.06
CA TYR A 103 -20.27 -4.93 1.32
C TYR A 103 -19.82 -6.38 1.09
N THR A 104 -18.88 -6.87 1.91
CA THR A 104 -18.31 -8.23 1.79
C THR A 104 -18.93 -9.23 2.76
N GLY A 105 -19.89 -8.82 3.59
CA GLY A 105 -20.45 -9.63 4.67
C GLY A 105 -19.76 -9.45 6.02
N SER A 106 -18.46 -9.15 6.01
CA SER A 106 -17.60 -8.90 7.18
C SER A 106 -16.98 -7.49 7.19
N GLY A 107 -17.32 -6.66 6.20
CA GLY A 107 -16.75 -5.33 6.02
C GLY A 107 -16.99 -4.80 4.61
N TYR A 108 -16.02 -4.10 4.03
CA TYR A 108 -16.18 -3.35 2.79
C TYR A 108 -14.98 -3.42 1.87
N LEU A 109 -15.23 -3.53 0.56
CA LEU A 109 -14.24 -3.33 -0.48
C LEU A 109 -14.45 -1.95 -1.10
N LEU A 110 -13.40 -1.12 -1.08
CA LEU A 110 -13.35 0.20 -1.71
C LEU A 110 -12.53 0.10 -3.00
N HIS A 111 -13.19 0.22 -4.15
CA HIS A 111 -12.53 0.29 -5.45
C HIS A 111 -12.12 1.75 -5.74
N LEU A 112 -10.92 2.11 -5.34
CA LEU A 112 -10.42 3.49 -5.41
C LEU A 112 -10.18 3.95 -6.85
N GLY A 113 -9.99 3.02 -7.79
CA GLY A 113 -9.87 3.29 -9.22
C GLY A 113 -11.17 3.74 -9.90
N ALA A 114 -12.33 3.61 -9.25
CA ALA A 114 -13.61 4.05 -9.81
C ALA A 114 -13.72 5.57 -9.98
N TRP A 115 -12.89 6.35 -9.25
CA TRP A 115 -12.92 7.82 -9.28
C TRP A 115 -11.51 8.39 -9.44
N SER A 116 -11.38 9.52 -10.13
CA SER A 116 -10.08 10.23 -10.24
C SER A 116 -9.59 10.81 -8.90
N PHE A 117 -10.51 11.10 -7.98
CA PHE A 117 -10.21 11.67 -6.66
C PHE A 117 -10.98 10.94 -5.55
N PRO A 118 -10.67 9.65 -5.29
CA PRO A 118 -11.49 8.80 -4.42
C PRO A 118 -11.51 9.31 -2.97
N VAL A 119 -10.39 9.84 -2.46
CA VAL A 119 -10.32 10.42 -1.11
C VAL A 119 -11.16 11.70 -0.98
N LEU A 120 -11.25 12.50 -2.05
CA LEU A 120 -12.12 13.68 -2.06
C LEU A 120 -13.60 13.27 -2.10
N ARG A 121 -13.94 12.19 -2.84
CA ARG A 121 -15.28 11.60 -2.83
C ARG A 121 -15.63 11.11 -1.42
N LEU A 122 -14.76 10.31 -0.77
CA LEU A 122 -14.92 9.89 0.63
C LEU A 122 -15.15 11.08 1.57
N LYS A 123 -14.43 12.20 1.37
CA LYS A 123 -14.64 13.43 2.17
C LYS A 123 -16.05 14.00 1.99
N ARG A 124 -16.54 14.05 0.75
CA ARG A 124 -17.87 14.58 0.42
C ARG A 124 -18.99 13.69 0.97
N LEU A 125 -18.76 12.37 1.00
CA LEU A 125 -19.68 11.39 1.57
C LEU A 125 -19.77 11.48 3.10
N GLY A 126 -18.77 12.08 3.75
CA GLY A 126 -18.77 12.30 5.19
C GLY A 126 -17.83 11.39 5.97
N LEU A 127 -16.99 10.59 5.30
CA LEU A 127 -16.04 9.71 5.99
C LEU A 127 -15.05 10.52 6.84
N SER A 128 -14.77 9.98 8.02
CA SER A 128 -13.94 10.57 9.04
C SER A 128 -12.53 10.91 8.53
N LYS A 129 -11.88 11.83 9.22
CA LYS A 129 -10.47 12.17 8.93
C LYS A 129 -9.57 10.93 9.11
N ALA A 130 -9.88 10.04 10.05
CA ALA A 130 -9.11 8.83 10.30
C ALA A 130 -9.18 7.86 9.11
N CYS A 131 -10.39 7.50 8.67
CA CYS A 131 -10.60 6.64 7.50
C CYS A 131 -9.93 7.23 6.24
N ARG A 132 -10.09 8.54 5.99
CA ARG A 132 -9.45 9.18 4.83
C ARG A 132 -7.92 9.21 4.92
N ARG A 133 -7.34 9.35 6.10
CA ARG A 133 -5.87 9.28 6.29
C ARG A 133 -5.35 7.86 6.06
N LEU A 134 -6.08 6.84 6.50
CA LEU A 134 -5.77 5.45 6.20
C LEU A 134 -5.71 5.24 4.68
N VAL A 135 -6.80 5.56 3.97
CA VAL A 135 -6.89 5.37 2.51
C VAL A 135 -5.77 6.13 1.77
N VAL A 136 -5.52 7.40 2.11
CA VAL A 136 -4.42 8.19 1.50
C VAL A 136 -3.06 7.53 1.71
N ALA A 137 -2.78 7.07 2.93
CA ALA A 137 -1.50 6.47 3.22
C ALA A 137 -1.32 5.15 2.48
N LEU A 138 -2.35 4.31 2.41
CA LEU A 138 -2.30 3.06 1.65
C LEU A 138 -2.09 3.32 0.15
N MET A 139 -2.83 4.27 -0.43
CA MET A 139 -2.68 4.66 -1.83
C MET A 139 -1.27 5.17 -2.14
N ARG A 140 -0.69 6.00 -1.26
CA ARG A 140 0.62 6.61 -1.52
C ARG A 140 1.79 5.67 -1.29
N ARG A 141 1.74 4.85 -0.24
CA ARG A 141 2.85 3.98 0.16
C ARG A 141 2.90 2.69 -0.64
N TYR A 142 1.73 2.17 -1.02
CA TYR A 142 1.61 0.84 -1.62
C TYR A 142 0.94 0.85 -2.99
N SER A 143 0.66 2.04 -3.54
CA SER A 143 0.03 2.20 -4.85
C SER A 143 -1.25 1.37 -5.01
N VAL A 144 -2.07 1.26 -3.95
CA VAL A 144 -3.28 0.41 -3.96
C VAL A 144 -4.42 1.03 -4.78
N SER A 145 -5.08 0.19 -5.57
CA SER A 145 -6.34 0.48 -6.25
C SER A 145 -7.55 -0.05 -5.49
N ILE A 146 -7.36 -1.00 -4.57
CA ILE A 146 -8.42 -1.62 -3.77
C ILE A 146 -8.02 -1.60 -2.28
N VAL A 147 -8.95 -1.21 -1.42
CA VAL A 147 -8.81 -1.36 0.04
C VAL A 147 -9.95 -2.23 0.53
N HIS A 148 -9.62 -3.34 1.17
CA HIS A 148 -10.59 -4.23 1.82
C HIS A 148 -10.51 -4.01 3.34
N LEU A 149 -11.56 -3.42 3.90
CA LEU A 149 -11.78 -3.31 5.33
C LEU A 149 -12.53 -4.55 5.77
N ASP A 150 -11.94 -5.41 6.58
CA ASP A 150 -12.51 -6.70 6.97
C ASP A 150 -12.47 -6.88 8.48
N ALA A 151 -13.53 -7.42 9.08
CA ALA A 151 -13.57 -7.69 10.53
C ALA A 151 -12.47 -8.66 10.99
N CYS A 152 -12.04 -9.58 10.12
CA CYS A 152 -10.93 -10.51 10.35
C CYS A 152 -9.60 -9.99 9.76
N GLY A 153 -9.56 -8.75 9.27
CA GLY A 153 -8.37 -8.14 8.70
C GLY A 153 -7.32 -7.77 9.76
N GLU A 154 -6.07 -7.69 9.32
CA GLU A 154 -4.94 -7.30 10.18
C GLU A 154 -5.01 -5.82 10.60
N VAL A 155 -4.60 -5.54 11.84
CA VAL A 155 -4.47 -4.17 12.34
C VAL A 155 -3.14 -3.60 11.86
N LEU A 156 -3.21 -2.65 10.94
CA LEU A 156 -2.05 -1.99 10.38
C LEU A 156 -1.41 -1.02 11.40
N PRO A 157 -0.09 -1.10 11.59
CA PRO A 157 0.61 -0.24 12.53
C PRO A 157 0.60 1.23 12.08
N GLY A 158 0.55 2.15 13.04
CA GLY A 158 0.61 3.60 12.79
C GLY A 158 -0.70 4.23 12.32
N PHE A 159 -1.80 3.48 12.33
CA PHE A 159 -3.16 3.98 12.08
C PHE A 159 -4.00 3.94 13.36
N ALA A 160 -4.98 4.85 13.46
CA ALA A 160 -5.92 4.83 14.57
C ALA A 160 -6.78 3.57 14.51
N THR A 161 -7.17 3.08 15.68
CA THR A 161 -8.18 2.03 15.84
C THR A 161 -9.31 2.55 16.73
N PHE A 162 -10.49 1.97 16.56
CA PHE A 162 -11.71 2.31 17.26
C PHE A 162 -12.36 1.02 17.73
N ASP A 163 -12.95 1.05 18.91
CA ASP A 163 -13.65 -0.07 19.54
C ASP A 163 -15.16 0.17 19.38
N TRP A 164 -15.82 -0.69 18.62
CA TRP A 164 -17.26 -0.69 18.33
C TRP A 164 -17.73 -2.03 17.78
#